data_AF-A0AA35VST1-F1
#
_entry.id   AF-A0AA35VST1-F1
#
_cell.length_a   1.000
_cell.length_b   1.000
_cell.length_c   1.000
_cell.angle_alpha   90.00
_cell.angle_beta   90.00
_cell.angle_gamma   90.00
#
_symmetry.space_group_name_H-M   'P 1'
#
loop_
_entity.id
_entity.type
_entity.pdbx_description
1 polymer ?
#
loop_
_entity_poly.entity_id
_entity_poly.type
_entity_poly.pdbx_seq_one_letter_code
_entity_poly.pdbx_strand_id
1 'polypeptide(L)' 'MMTPQEYDAAAVYNAIKGLGTDESTLIEILCTRSNEEIIALKKQYKSAYGKDVERRCIGYF' A
#
# COMPACT_ATOMS: atom_id res chain seq x y z
N MET A 1 -18.33 3.19 6.33
CA MET A 1 -17.69 3.68 5.08
C MET A 1 -16.19 3.63 5.31
N MET A 2 -15.42 3.20 4.31
CA MET A 2 -13.96 3.14 4.41
C MET A 2 -13.39 4.53 4.08
N THR A 3 -12.40 4.99 4.84
CA THR A 3 -11.65 6.22 4.53
C THR A 3 -10.74 6.00 3.31
N PRO A 4 -10.32 7.06 2.59
CA PRO A 4 -9.41 6.93 1.45
C PRO A 4 -8.12 6.17 1.79
N GLN A 5 -7.55 6.42 2.96
CA GLN A 5 -6.30 5.81 3.41
C GLN A 5 -6.48 4.33 3.79
N GLU A 6 -7.65 3.94 4.30
CA GLU A 6 -7.99 2.53 4.54
C GLU A 6 -8.16 1.76 3.23
N TYR A 7 -8.77 2.39 2.22
CA TYR A 7 -8.90 1.80 0.89
C TYR A 7 -7.54 1.60 0.25
N ASP A 8 -6.72 2.64 0.19
CA ASP A 8 -5.40 2.57 -0.43
C ASP A 8 -4.51 1.56 0.31
N ALA A 9 -4.56 1.50 1.65
CA ALA A 9 -3.83 0.50 2.43
C ALA A 9 -4.28 -0.94 2.10
N ALA A 10 -5.58 -1.18 1.97
CA ALA A 10 -6.11 -2.50 1.60
C ALA A 10 -5.77 -2.89 0.15
N ALA A 11 -5.83 -1.94 -0.77
CA ALA A 11 -5.45 -2.12 -2.16
C ALA A 11 -3.97 -2.46 -2.29
N VAL A 12 -3.08 -1.70 -1.63
CA VAL A 12 -1.64 -1.99 -1.58
C VAL A 12 -1.38 -3.37 -0.96
N TYR A 13 -2.07 -3.72 0.13
CA TYR A 13 -1.91 -5.03 0.76
C TYR A 13 -2.30 -6.16 -0.19
N ASN A 14 -3.44 -6.03 -0.87
CA ASN A 14 -3.91 -7.01 -1.83
C ASN A 14 -2.98 -7.12 -3.05
N ALA A 15 -2.44 -6.00 -3.51
CA ALA A 15 -1.50 -5.96 -4.63
C ALA A 15 -0.20 -6.73 -4.34
N ILE A 16 0.21 -6.84 -3.07
CA ILE A 16 1.49 -7.47 -2.68
C ILE A 16 1.34 -8.76 -1.85
N LYS A 17 0.11 -9.19 -1.52
CA LYS A 17 -0.09 -10.32 -0.59
C LYS A 17 0.17 -11.71 -1.19
N GLY A 18 0.08 -11.85 -2.52
CA GLY A 18 0.05 -13.13 -3.23
C GLY A 18 1.37 -13.57 -3.85
N LEU A 19 1.30 -14.61 -4.68
CA LEU A 19 2.40 -15.06 -5.56
C LEU A 19 2.44 -14.14 -6.78
N GLY A 20 3.15 -13.02 -6.63
CA GLY A 20 3.24 -11.96 -7.62
C GLY A 20 2.81 -10.61 -7.06
N THR A 21 2.93 -9.59 -7.90
CA THR A 21 2.63 -8.20 -7.56
C THR A 21 1.65 -7.67 -8.59
N ASP A 22 0.55 -7.07 -8.14
CA ASP A 22 -0.31 -6.27 -9.01
C ASP A 22 0.31 -4.88 -9.18
N GLU A 23 1.27 -4.81 -10.11
CA GLU A 23 2.04 -3.60 -10.39
C GLU A 23 1.16 -2.45 -10.85
N SER A 24 0.04 -2.73 -11.54
CA SER A 24 -0.86 -1.68 -12.05
C SER A 24 -1.55 -0.96 -10.90
N THR A 25 -2.10 -1.70 -9.94
CA THR A 25 -2.69 -1.12 -8.71
C THR A 25 -1.63 -0.38 -7.88
N LEU A 26 -0.42 -0.93 -7.78
CA LEU A 26 0.67 -0.29 -7.02
C LEU A 26 1.11 1.03 -7.67
N ILE A 27 1.28 1.05 -8.99
CA ILE A 27 1.68 2.24 -9.77
C ILE A 27 0.59 3.30 -9.67
N GLU A 28 -0.68 2.94 -9.85
CA GLU A 28 -1.79 3.90 -9.76
C GLU A 28 -1.78 4.62 -8.41
N ILE A 29 -1.72 3.88 -7.30
CA ILE A 29 -1.75 4.47 -5.96
C ILE A 29 -0.48 5.28 -5.68
N LEU A 30 0.70 4.77 -6.03
CA LEU A 30 1.95 5.46 -5.71
C LEU A 30 2.22 6.69 -6.60
N CYS A 31 1.71 6.71 -7.84
CA CYS A 31 1.93 7.80 -8.78
C CYS A 31 0.83 8.87 -8.76
N THR A 32 -0.36 8.57 -8.24
CA THR A 32 -1.49 9.54 -8.22
C THR A 32 -1.73 10.18 -6.87
N ARG A 33 -1.20 9.62 -5.77
CA ARG A 33 -1.38 10.16 -4.42
C ARG A 33 -0.34 11.21 -4.07
N SER A 34 -0.77 12.23 -3.37
CA SER A 34 0.06 13.30 -2.81
C SER A 34 0.95 12.76 -1.69
N ASN A 35 2.03 13.45 -1.38
CA ASN A 35 2.95 13.06 -0.30
C ASN A 35 2.23 12.89 1.05
N GLU A 36 1.28 13.77 1.37
CA GLU A 36 0.47 13.68 2.59
C GLU A 36 -0.41 12.43 2.62
N GLU A 37 -1.01 12.08 1.49
CA GLU A 37 -1.83 10.88 1.33
C GLU A 37 -0.98 9.61 1.46
N ILE A 38 0.22 9.60 0.89
CA ILE A 38 1.19 8.50 1.03
C ILE A 38 1.63 8.33 2.49
N ILE A 39 1.88 9.41 3.23
CA ILE A 39 2.22 9.33 4.66
C ILE A 39 1.06 8.72 5.45
N ALA A 40 -0.17 9.16 5.17
CA ALA A 40 -1.36 8.67 5.84
C ALA A 40 -1.65 7.19 5.48
N LEU A 41 -1.45 6.79 4.22
CA LEU A 41 -1.48 5.41 3.75
C LEU A 41 -0.45 4.55 4.50
N LYS A 42 0.81 4.98 4.58
CA LYS A 42 1.86 4.24 5.30
C LYS A 42 1.48 4.02 6.76
N LYS A 43 0.96 5.05 7.44
CA LYS A 43 0.49 4.96 8.82
C LYS A 43 -0.66 3.97 8.95
N GLN A 44 -1.65 4.04 8.06
CA GLN A 44 -2.81 3.17 8.09
C GLN A 44 -2.45 1.71 7.76
N TYR A 45 -1.61 1.50 6.75
CA TYR A 45 -1.10 0.19 6.37
C TYR A 45 -0.35 -0.48 7.52
N LYS A 46 0.53 0.28 8.21
CA LYS A 46 1.26 -0.20 9.39
C LYS A 46 0.32 -0.57 10.53
N SER A 47 -0.71 0.25 10.77
CA SER A 47 -1.74 0.00 11.79
C SER A 47 -2.57 -1.26 11.48
N ALA A 48 -3.00 -1.43 10.22
CA ALA A 48 -3.90 -2.50 9.81
C ALA A 48 -3.21 -3.87 9.64
N TYR A 49 -1.96 -3.89 9.16
CA TYR A 49 -1.29 -5.13 8.76
C TYR A 49 -0.03 -5.46 9.58
N GLY A 50 0.39 -4.58 10.48
CA GLY A 50 1.55 -4.81 11.36
C GLY A 50 2.88 -5.03 10.63
N LYS A 51 2.95 -4.68 9.35
CA LYS A 51 4.13 -4.84 8.48
C LYS A 51 4.41 -3.51 7.78
N ASP A 52 5.68 -3.11 7.70
CA ASP A 52 6.06 -1.96 6.87
C ASP A 52 5.90 -2.33 5.39
N VAL A 53 5.21 -1.48 4.62
CA VAL A 53 5.05 -1.60 3.15
C VAL A 53 6.42 -1.85 2.51
N GLU A 54 7.42 -1.12 2.98
CA GLU A 54 8.79 -1.15 2.50
C GLU A 54 9.37 -2.56 2.58
N ARG A 55 9.27 -3.25 3.72
CA ARG A 55 9.87 -4.58 3.91
C ARG A 55 9.33 -5.66 2.97
N ARG A 56 8.16 -5.45 2.38
CA ARG A 56 7.57 -6.37 1.39
C ARG A 56 7.94 -6.02 -0.05
N CYS A 57 8.21 -4.75 -0.35
CA CYS A 57 8.71 -4.32 -1.66
C CYS A 57 10.20 -4.67 -1.89
N ILE A 58 11.01 -4.80 -0.83
CA ILE A 58 12.46 -5.11 -0.92
C ILE A 58 12.82 -6.61 -0.86
N GLY A 59 11.83 -7.51 -0.76
CA GLY A 59 12.07 -8.96 -0.70
C GLY A 59 12.13 -9.65 -2.08
N TYR A 60 11.90 -8.92 -3.16
CA TYR A 60 11.82 -9.41 -4.54
C TYR A 60 12.78 -8.72 -5.50
N PHE A 61 13.71 -7.91 -4.98
CA PHE A 61 14.88 -7.42 -5.71
C PHE A 61 16.15 -8.10 -5.16
#